data_AF-A0A7C3L1L4-F1
#
_entry.id   AF-A0A7C3L1L4-F1
#
_cell.length_a   1.000
_cell.length_b   1.000
_cell.length_c   1.000
_cell.angle_alpha   90.00
_cell.angle_beta   90.00
_cell.angle_gamma   90.00
#
_symmetry.space_group_name_H-M   'P 1'
#
loop_
_entity.id
_entity.type
_entity.pdbx_description
1 polymer ?
#
loop_
_entity_poly.entity_id
_entity_poly.type
_entity_poly.pdbx_seq_one_letter_code
_entity_poly.pdbx_strand_id
1 'polypeptide(L)'
;MKSFVVISALALSAGAALAQSGSNIQADAASLGAPLVSVQGNATQFGNSSGTQNSNGGSELNAAWGNIAAGKLNLLMTGNLEANFNKMWIFFDDGSAGVNQLAGGYSDGGFNEINNMTGLRFDAGFNASRGIRLEVGPGFLGVRGFTLNGAPGYDIFTAGGPGSLALSNVVGANGVNFGWDNSNSLGVDSASSAGALTATTGWNFSIDLATYFGNAALSSVKVMAFITDGGAGFASNQFLGSLPVGYGNLGNLANRDLSQDAGDQYFTIVPAPGALSLLGLAGLAASRRRRA
;
A
#
# COMPACT_ATOMS: atom_id res chain seq x y z
N MET A 1 -52.90 28.86 -9.53
CA MET A 1 -51.49 29.08 -9.91
C MET A 1 -50.69 27.94 -9.33
N LYS A 2 -50.18 27.04 -10.17
CA LYS A 2 -49.46 25.83 -9.76
C LYS A 2 -47.97 26.16 -9.67
N SER A 3 -47.43 26.28 -8.46
CA SER A 3 -46.01 26.55 -8.24
C SER A 3 -45.18 25.29 -8.53
N PHE A 4 -44.39 25.34 -9.60
CA PHE A 4 -43.35 24.36 -9.87
C PHE A 4 -42.18 24.59 -8.90
N VAL A 5 -41.90 23.62 -8.05
CA VAL A 5 -40.64 23.56 -7.29
C VAL A 5 -39.61 22.89 -8.18
N VAL A 6 -38.68 23.68 -8.70
CA VAL A 6 -37.50 23.19 -9.41
C VAL A 6 -36.53 22.63 -8.37
N ILE A 7 -36.33 21.31 -8.38
CA ILE A 7 -35.24 20.68 -7.61
C ILE A 7 -33.97 20.88 -8.43
N SER A 8 -33.16 21.85 -8.04
CA SER A 8 -31.80 22.02 -8.57
C SER A 8 -30.97 20.81 -8.18
N ALA A 9 -30.61 19.97 -9.16
CA ALA A 9 -29.61 18.93 -8.98
C ALA A 9 -28.25 19.61 -8.70
N LEU A 10 -27.75 19.47 -7.48
CA LEU A 10 -26.36 19.77 -7.16
C LEU A 10 -25.51 18.72 -7.89
N ALA A 11 -24.92 19.08 -9.02
CA ALA A 11 -23.83 18.32 -9.59
C ALA A 11 -22.64 18.44 -8.63
N LEU A 12 -22.35 17.37 -7.88
CA LEU A 12 -21.06 17.26 -7.21
C LEU A 12 -20.00 17.18 -8.31
N SER A 13 -19.23 18.24 -8.48
CA SER A 13 -17.98 18.19 -9.21
C SER A 13 -17.08 17.20 -8.49
N ALA A 14 -16.88 16.02 -9.07
CA ALA A 14 -15.76 15.16 -8.74
C ALA A 14 -14.49 15.93 -9.08
N GLY A 15 -13.92 16.63 -8.09
CA GLY A 15 -12.57 17.13 -8.20
C GLY A 15 -11.66 15.94 -8.47
N ALA A 16 -10.92 15.98 -9.57
CA ALA A 16 -9.84 15.04 -9.79
C ALA A 16 -8.92 15.14 -8.58
N ALA A 17 -8.90 14.10 -7.75
CA ALA A 17 -7.87 13.96 -6.73
C ALA A 17 -6.53 13.92 -7.48
N LEU A 18 -5.80 15.03 -7.42
CA LEU A 18 -4.41 15.07 -7.84
C LEU A 18 -3.70 13.95 -7.07
N ALA A 19 -2.94 13.11 -7.78
CA ALA A 19 -2.02 12.19 -7.14
C ALA A 19 -1.14 12.98 -6.15
N GLN A 20 -0.83 12.38 -5.03
CA GLN A 20 -0.19 13.06 -3.89
C GLN A 20 1.32 12.77 -3.90
N SER A 21 2.17 13.68 -3.41
CA SER A 21 3.62 13.58 -3.68
C SER A 21 4.39 12.58 -2.83
N GLY A 22 3.73 11.88 -1.89
CA GLY A 22 4.37 10.99 -0.91
C GLY A 22 4.88 11.72 0.34
N SER A 23 4.84 13.06 0.37
CA SER A 23 5.50 13.90 1.39
C SER A 23 4.65 14.29 2.59
N ASN A 24 3.37 13.93 2.61
CA ASN A 24 2.48 14.27 3.71
C ASN A 24 1.35 13.25 3.83
N ILE A 25 1.73 11.99 3.98
CA ILE A 25 0.85 10.82 3.85
C ILE A 25 -0.40 10.93 4.73
N GLN A 26 -0.30 11.42 5.97
CA GLN A 26 -1.49 11.57 6.83
C GLN A 26 -2.47 12.64 6.31
N ALA A 27 -1.98 13.79 5.84
CA ALA A 27 -2.84 14.83 5.30
C ALA A 27 -3.50 14.38 3.99
N ASP A 28 -2.71 13.69 3.19
CA ASP A 28 -3.08 13.02 1.95
C ASP A 28 -4.20 11.99 2.17
N ALA A 29 -4.02 11.09 3.14
CA ALA A 29 -5.01 10.10 3.55
C ALA A 29 -6.30 10.78 4.07
N ALA A 30 -6.17 11.85 4.87
CA ALA A 30 -7.32 12.61 5.36
C ALA A 30 -8.12 13.23 4.22
N SER A 31 -7.45 13.81 3.21
CA SER A 31 -8.12 14.39 2.04
C SER A 31 -8.85 13.35 1.18
N LEU A 32 -8.34 12.12 1.13
CA LEU A 32 -8.96 10.99 0.44
C LEU A 32 -10.08 10.32 1.26
N GLY A 33 -10.20 10.62 2.56
CA GLY A 33 -11.05 9.86 3.46
C GLY A 33 -10.57 8.41 3.64
N ALA A 34 -9.25 8.20 3.60
CA ALA A 34 -8.62 6.91 3.79
C ALA A 34 -8.32 6.68 5.28
N PRO A 35 -8.98 5.73 5.97
CA PRO A 35 -8.67 5.42 7.37
C PRO A 35 -7.29 4.77 7.52
N LEU A 36 -6.73 4.86 8.73
CA LEU A 36 -5.57 4.09 9.15
C LEU A 36 -5.95 2.60 9.17
N VAL A 37 -5.17 1.76 8.49
CA VAL A 37 -5.44 0.32 8.34
C VAL A 37 -4.31 -0.56 8.91
N SER A 38 -3.11 -0.02 9.11
CA SER A 38 -2.00 -0.73 9.74
C SER A 38 -1.04 0.23 10.43
N VAL A 39 -0.43 -0.22 11.53
CA VAL A 39 0.69 0.45 12.23
C VAL A 39 1.75 -0.59 12.54
N GLN A 40 3.02 -0.23 12.36
CA GLN A 40 4.14 -1.08 12.71
C GLN A 40 4.21 -1.31 14.22
N GLY A 41 4.22 -2.58 14.63
CA GLY A 41 4.39 -3.00 16.01
C GLY A 41 5.84 -3.20 16.44
N ASN A 42 6.78 -3.33 15.48
CA ASN A 42 8.18 -3.68 15.76
C ASN A 42 9.19 -2.59 15.38
N ALA A 43 10.21 -2.43 16.22
CA ALA A 43 11.42 -1.67 15.90
C ALA A 43 12.12 -2.26 14.66
N THR A 44 12.82 -1.41 13.90
CA THR A 44 13.62 -1.85 12.75
C THR A 44 15.04 -2.17 13.17
N GLN A 45 15.59 -3.33 12.82
CA GLN A 45 16.99 -3.64 13.14
C GLN A 45 18.00 -2.96 12.20
N PHE A 46 17.51 -2.21 11.21
CA PHE A 46 18.33 -1.63 10.15
C PHE A 46 18.73 -0.18 10.42
N GLY A 47 18.15 0.46 11.44
CA GLY A 47 18.30 1.88 11.71
C GLY A 47 17.28 2.73 10.96
N ASN A 48 17.30 4.03 11.25
CA ASN A 48 16.42 5.03 10.66
C ASN A 48 17.19 5.87 9.64
N SER A 49 16.51 6.35 8.60
CA SER A 49 17.13 7.08 7.51
C SER A 49 17.53 8.51 7.90
N SER A 50 18.55 9.04 7.23
CA SER A 50 19.06 10.40 7.42
C SER A 50 18.20 11.51 6.79
N GLY A 51 16.97 11.20 6.37
CA GLY A 51 16.04 12.18 5.80
C GLY A 51 16.33 12.56 4.35
N THR A 52 16.98 11.68 3.59
CA THR A 52 17.26 11.90 2.16
C THR A 52 16.57 10.84 1.32
N GLN A 53 16.43 11.09 0.02
CA GLN A 53 15.81 10.13 -0.89
C GLN A 53 16.61 8.81 -1.02
N ASN A 54 17.92 8.82 -0.73
CA ASN A 54 18.72 7.59 -0.69
C ASN A 54 18.44 6.76 0.58
N SER A 55 17.84 7.40 1.59
CA SER A 55 17.49 6.81 2.86
C SER A 55 18.66 6.10 3.55
N ASN A 56 19.83 6.73 3.50
CA ASN A 56 21.02 6.23 4.20
C ASN A 56 20.68 5.97 5.67
N GLY A 57 20.92 4.75 6.15
CA GLY A 57 20.69 4.38 7.55
C GLY A 57 19.62 3.32 7.77
N GLY A 58 18.99 2.78 6.72
CA GLY A 58 18.18 1.56 6.81
C GLY A 58 16.88 1.61 6.01
N SER A 59 16.11 0.53 6.09
CA SER A 59 14.76 0.42 5.53
C SER A 59 13.74 0.17 6.63
N GLU A 60 12.55 0.73 6.49
CA GLU A 60 11.48 0.59 7.48
C GLU A 60 10.07 0.82 6.89
N LEU A 61 9.08 0.21 7.55
CA LEU A 61 7.65 0.46 7.32
C LEU A 61 7.01 0.94 8.62
N ASN A 62 6.23 2.01 8.53
CA ASN A 62 5.71 2.71 9.70
C ASN A 62 4.20 2.53 9.86
N ALA A 63 3.41 2.97 8.89
CA ALA A 63 1.95 2.87 8.95
C ALA A 63 1.35 2.84 7.54
N ALA A 64 0.10 2.40 7.45
CA ALA A 64 -0.66 2.40 6.20
C ALA A 64 -2.06 2.95 6.39
N TRP A 65 -2.53 3.67 5.38
CA TRP A 65 -3.89 4.15 5.20
C TRP A 65 -4.43 3.63 3.88
N GLY A 66 -5.74 3.40 3.79
CA GLY A 66 -6.31 3.06 2.50
C GLY A 66 -7.82 3.07 2.43
N ASN A 67 -8.34 3.30 1.25
CA ASN A 67 -9.76 3.14 0.93
C ASN A 67 -9.99 2.72 -0.51
N ILE A 68 -11.21 2.25 -0.78
CA ILE A 68 -11.73 2.11 -2.14
C ILE A 68 -12.70 3.26 -2.42
N ALA A 69 -12.40 4.07 -3.42
CA ALA A 69 -13.23 5.21 -3.79
C ALA A 69 -13.05 5.57 -5.27
N ALA A 70 -14.14 6.00 -5.92
CA ALA A 70 -14.13 6.48 -7.30
C ALA A 70 -13.45 5.53 -8.30
N GLY A 71 -13.68 4.22 -8.17
CA GLY A 71 -13.11 3.19 -9.05
C GLY A 71 -11.62 2.92 -8.83
N LYS A 72 -11.05 3.38 -7.70
CA LYS A 72 -9.64 3.18 -7.35
C LYS A 72 -9.47 2.60 -5.95
N LEU A 73 -8.41 1.82 -5.79
CA LEU A 73 -7.80 1.52 -4.50
C LEU A 73 -6.76 2.60 -4.21
N ASN A 74 -6.96 3.38 -3.15
CA ASN A 74 -5.94 4.29 -2.63
C ASN A 74 -5.24 3.59 -1.46
N LEU A 75 -3.93 3.41 -1.57
CA LEU A 75 -3.07 2.83 -0.55
C LEU A 75 -1.93 3.81 -0.30
N LEU A 76 -1.80 4.26 0.95
CA LEU A 76 -0.75 5.17 1.37
C LEU A 76 0.03 4.52 2.51
N MET A 77 1.35 4.62 2.47
CA MET A 77 2.25 3.99 3.43
C MET A 77 3.38 4.95 3.78
N THR A 78 3.77 4.98 5.05
CA THR A 78 4.94 5.74 5.52
C THR A 78 6.12 4.81 5.76
N GLY A 79 7.33 5.32 5.55
CA GLY A 79 8.56 4.55 5.64
C GLY A 79 9.58 4.93 4.58
N ASN A 80 10.62 4.12 4.47
CA ASN A 80 11.67 4.30 3.48
C ASN A 80 12.35 2.97 3.12
N LEU A 81 13.02 2.98 1.97
CA LEU A 81 13.81 1.87 1.46
C LEU A 81 15.23 2.36 1.18
N GLU A 82 16.23 1.81 1.88
CA GLU A 82 17.62 2.15 1.63
C GLU A 82 17.99 1.92 0.16
N ALA A 83 18.77 2.83 -0.43
CA ALA A 83 19.18 2.77 -1.83
C ALA A 83 20.27 1.71 -2.11
N ASN A 84 19.99 0.45 -1.78
CA ASN A 84 20.87 -0.72 -1.94
C ASN A 84 20.15 -1.91 -2.60
N PHE A 85 19.06 -1.64 -3.31
CA PHE A 85 18.20 -2.59 -4.01
C PHE A 85 17.38 -3.52 -3.12
N ASN A 86 17.27 -3.25 -1.81
CA ASN A 86 16.22 -3.82 -0.97
C ASN A 86 14.86 -3.71 -1.66
N LYS A 87 13.96 -4.65 -1.38
CA LYS A 87 12.64 -4.71 -2.02
C LYS A 87 11.56 -4.45 -0.99
N MET A 88 10.57 -3.64 -1.36
CA MET A 88 9.26 -3.68 -0.74
C MET A 88 8.34 -4.52 -1.63
N TRP A 89 7.76 -5.56 -1.06
CA TRP A 89 6.74 -6.38 -1.69
C TRP A 89 5.37 -5.95 -1.19
N ILE A 90 4.41 -5.83 -2.11
CA ILE A 90 3.00 -5.55 -1.80
C ILE A 90 2.18 -6.61 -2.52
N PHE A 91 1.63 -7.56 -1.78
CA PHE A 91 0.74 -8.58 -2.30
C PHE A 91 -0.71 -8.15 -2.12
N PHE A 92 -1.55 -8.50 -3.08
CA PHE A 92 -2.98 -8.22 -3.07
C PHE A 92 -3.79 -9.51 -3.14
N ASP A 93 -4.74 -9.64 -2.23
CA ASP A 93 -5.87 -10.56 -2.33
C ASP A 93 -7.13 -9.72 -2.58
N ASP A 94 -7.59 -9.75 -3.84
CA ASP A 94 -8.76 -9.04 -4.36
C ASP A 94 -9.98 -9.98 -4.50
N GLY A 95 -9.91 -11.19 -3.95
CA GLY A 95 -10.95 -12.23 -4.09
C GLY A 95 -10.97 -12.93 -5.45
N SER A 96 -10.03 -12.61 -6.35
CA SER A 96 -9.79 -13.39 -7.56
C SER A 96 -9.01 -14.68 -7.25
N ALA A 97 -8.88 -15.58 -8.23
CA ALA A 97 -8.08 -16.78 -8.03
C ALA A 97 -6.61 -16.40 -7.76
N GLY A 98 -6.05 -16.92 -6.67
CA GLY A 98 -4.68 -16.68 -6.24
C GLY A 98 -4.04 -17.91 -5.61
N VAL A 99 -3.01 -17.66 -4.81
CA VAL A 99 -2.30 -18.69 -4.05
C VAL A 99 -2.14 -18.27 -2.60
N ASN A 100 -2.26 -19.25 -1.68
CA ASN A 100 -1.88 -19.07 -0.27
C ASN A 100 -0.42 -19.50 -0.02
N GLN A 101 0.23 -20.13 -0.99
CA GLN A 101 1.65 -20.47 -0.91
C GLN A 101 2.33 -20.23 -2.24
N LEU A 102 3.50 -19.57 -2.23
CA LEU A 102 4.28 -19.34 -3.44
C LEU A 102 4.88 -20.66 -3.93
N ALA A 103 4.46 -21.13 -5.10
CA ALA A 103 4.96 -22.37 -5.71
C ALA A 103 6.27 -22.19 -6.52
N GLY A 104 6.72 -20.96 -6.71
CA GLY A 104 7.82 -20.62 -7.62
C GLY A 104 7.37 -20.59 -9.09
N GLY A 105 8.29 -20.24 -9.99
CA GLY A 105 8.01 -20.06 -11.42
C GLY A 105 7.27 -18.76 -11.76
N TYR A 106 7.21 -17.79 -10.85
CA TYR A 106 6.58 -16.49 -11.10
C TYR A 106 7.57 -15.51 -11.72
N SER A 107 7.04 -14.56 -12.49
CA SER A 107 7.80 -13.43 -13.01
C SER A 107 7.40 -12.14 -12.30
N ASP A 108 8.37 -11.46 -11.71
CA ASP A 108 8.13 -10.28 -10.87
C ASP A 108 8.43 -8.93 -11.57
N GLY A 109 8.71 -8.98 -12.87
CA GLY A 109 9.08 -7.83 -13.69
C GLY A 109 10.54 -7.37 -13.52
N GLY A 110 11.36 -8.14 -12.81
CA GLY A 110 12.80 -7.93 -12.66
C GLY A 110 13.61 -9.21 -12.89
N PHE A 111 14.47 -9.56 -11.93
CA PHE A 111 15.30 -10.78 -12.00
C PHE A 111 14.59 -12.02 -11.42
N ASN A 112 13.27 -11.94 -11.21
CA ASN A 112 12.43 -13.00 -10.69
C ASN A 112 12.85 -13.44 -9.28
N GLU A 113 13.32 -12.50 -8.47
CA GLU A 113 13.71 -12.70 -7.07
C GLU A 113 12.55 -13.21 -6.20
N ILE A 114 11.30 -12.98 -6.61
CA ILE A 114 10.13 -13.61 -5.98
C ILE A 114 10.27 -15.13 -5.79
N ASN A 115 11.03 -15.80 -6.66
CA ASN A 115 11.25 -17.25 -6.60
C ASN A 115 12.19 -17.67 -5.47
N ASN A 116 12.95 -16.74 -4.87
CA ASN A 116 13.73 -17.00 -3.66
C ASN A 116 12.83 -17.11 -2.40
N MET A 117 11.57 -16.67 -2.51
CA MET A 117 10.53 -16.87 -1.49
C MET A 117 9.67 -18.11 -1.76
N THR A 118 10.09 -19.01 -2.65
CA THR A 118 9.34 -20.25 -2.94
C THR A 118 9.09 -21.04 -1.65
N GLY A 119 7.84 -21.47 -1.45
CA GLY A 119 7.38 -22.14 -0.24
C GLY A 119 6.84 -21.21 0.83
N LEU A 120 7.00 -19.88 0.72
CA LEU A 120 6.35 -18.92 1.61
C LEU A 120 4.84 -19.15 1.58
N ARG A 121 4.26 -19.53 2.72
CA ARG A 121 2.83 -19.61 2.95
C ARG A 121 2.35 -18.35 3.66
N PHE A 122 1.39 -17.68 3.05
CA PHE A 122 0.72 -16.53 3.62
C PHE A 122 -0.22 -16.94 4.76
N ASP A 123 -0.70 -15.96 5.52
CA ASP A 123 -1.73 -16.18 6.54
C ASP A 123 -2.94 -16.93 5.98
N ALA A 124 -3.60 -17.75 6.80
CA ALA A 124 -4.70 -18.61 6.36
C ALA A 124 -5.84 -17.84 5.66
N GLY A 125 -6.03 -16.56 6.02
CA GLY A 125 -7.03 -15.68 5.44
C GLY A 125 -6.59 -14.94 4.17
N PHE A 126 -5.38 -15.16 3.65
CA PHE A 126 -4.82 -14.36 2.56
C PHE A 126 -4.48 -15.22 1.33
N ASN A 127 -5.13 -14.95 0.21
CA ASN A 127 -4.93 -15.67 -1.04
C ASN A 127 -4.45 -14.70 -2.13
N ALA A 128 -3.15 -14.51 -2.22
CA ALA A 128 -2.54 -13.51 -3.09
C ALA A 128 -2.79 -13.84 -4.57
N SER A 129 -3.35 -12.91 -5.34
CA SER A 129 -3.55 -13.07 -6.79
C SER A 129 -2.46 -12.36 -7.59
N ARG A 130 -1.92 -11.27 -7.06
CA ARG A 130 -0.97 -10.37 -7.74
C ARG A 130 -0.21 -9.51 -6.74
N GLY A 131 0.71 -8.70 -7.25
CA GLY A 131 1.42 -7.75 -6.43
C GLY A 131 2.15 -6.65 -7.18
N ILE A 132 2.69 -5.73 -6.39
CA ILE A 132 3.66 -4.73 -6.79
C ILE A 132 4.95 -5.01 -6.01
N ARG A 133 6.09 -4.90 -6.67
CA ARG A 133 7.37 -4.77 -6.00
C ARG A 133 7.97 -3.40 -6.28
N LEU A 134 8.63 -2.85 -5.28
CA LEU A 134 9.34 -1.60 -5.37
C LEU A 134 10.79 -1.82 -4.95
N GLU A 135 11.71 -1.16 -5.65
CA GLU A 135 13.14 -1.19 -5.31
C GLU A 135 13.80 0.17 -5.52
N VAL A 136 14.75 0.48 -4.65
CA VAL A 136 15.57 1.70 -4.74
C VAL A 136 17.02 1.29 -4.79
N GLY A 137 17.74 1.74 -5.81
CA GLY A 137 19.18 1.57 -5.91
C GLY A 137 19.89 2.92 -6.03
N PRO A 138 21.23 2.93 -6.02
CA PRO A 138 22.00 4.14 -6.30
C PRO A 138 21.65 4.68 -7.69
N GLY A 139 20.92 5.80 -7.74
CA GLY A 139 20.44 6.34 -9.01
C GLY A 139 19.40 5.45 -9.71
N PHE A 140 18.63 4.62 -8.99
CA PHE A 140 17.53 3.83 -9.57
C PHE A 140 16.27 3.82 -8.70
N LEU A 141 15.09 3.94 -9.32
CA LEU A 141 13.79 3.58 -8.75
C LEU A 141 13.07 2.65 -9.73
N GLY A 142 12.68 1.47 -9.24
CA GLY A 142 11.89 0.50 -10.00
C GLY A 142 10.59 0.18 -9.29
N VAL A 143 9.48 0.23 -10.03
CA VAL A 143 8.17 -0.26 -9.60
C VAL A 143 7.71 -1.26 -10.65
N ARG A 144 7.43 -2.49 -10.23
CA ARG A 144 7.02 -3.60 -11.11
C ARG A 144 5.73 -4.22 -10.62
N GLY A 145 4.90 -4.64 -11.56
CA GLY A 145 3.70 -5.42 -11.27
C GLY A 145 3.87 -6.86 -11.69
N PHE A 146 3.17 -7.76 -11.01
CA PHE A 146 3.19 -9.20 -11.31
C PHE A 146 1.88 -9.87 -10.91
N THR A 147 1.61 -11.04 -11.49
CA THR A 147 0.47 -11.89 -11.16
C THR A 147 0.92 -13.28 -10.78
N LEU A 148 0.16 -13.95 -9.91
CA LEU A 148 0.47 -15.29 -9.40
C LEU A 148 -0.23 -16.42 -10.18
N ASN A 149 -0.59 -16.13 -11.43
CA ASN A 149 -1.15 -17.08 -12.39
C ASN A 149 -0.14 -17.50 -13.49
N GLY A 150 1.14 -17.13 -13.33
CA GLY A 150 2.22 -17.47 -14.26
C GLY A 150 2.37 -16.53 -15.46
N ALA A 151 1.62 -15.42 -15.52
CA ALA A 151 1.86 -14.41 -16.55
C ALA A 151 3.21 -13.68 -16.33
N PRO A 152 3.80 -13.11 -17.39
CA PRO A 152 5.00 -12.28 -17.25
C PRO A 152 4.75 -11.07 -16.33
N GLY A 153 5.74 -10.73 -15.51
CA GLY A 153 5.75 -9.46 -14.81
C GLY A 153 5.95 -8.29 -15.78
N TYR A 154 5.63 -7.08 -15.34
CA TYR A 154 5.63 -5.89 -16.18
C TYR A 154 6.19 -4.68 -15.47
N ASP A 155 6.73 -3.74 -16.26
CA ASP A 155 7.16 -2.45 -15.74
C ASP A 155 5.95 -1.55 -15.47
N ILE A 156 5.84 -1.04 -14.25
CA ILE A 156 4.90 0.04 -13.92
C ILE A 156 5.62 1.38 -14.11
N PHE A 157 6.85 1.46 -13.62
CA PHE A 157 7.69 2.64 -13.74
C PHE A 157 9.16 2.33 -13.48
N THR A 158 10.02 2.98 -14.26
CA THR A 158 11.46 2.98 -14.06
C THR A 158 11.99 4.39 -14.23
N ALA A 159 12.83 4.85 -13.29
CA ALA A 159 13.57 6.10 -13.46
C ALA A 159 14.94 6.09 -12.77
N GLY A 160 15.77 7.08 -13.15
CA GLY A 160 17.01 7.37 -12.44
C GLY A 160 16.70 7.89 -11.04
N GLY A 161 17.10 7.15 -10.00
CA GLY A 161 16.78 7.33 -8.58
C GLY A 161 17.51 8.47 -7.86
N PRO A 162 17.81 8.35 -6.54
CA PRO A 162 17.19 9.21 -5.54
C PRO A 162 17.78 10.62 -5.42
N GLY A 163 18.87 10.93 -6.12
CA GLY A 163 19.34 12.31 -6.32
C GLY A 163 18.66 13.05 -7.49
N SER A 164 17.88 12.35 -8.32
CA SER A 164 17.33 12.83 -9.59
C SER A 164 15.79 12.87 -9.64
N LEU A 165 15.07 12.32 -8.65
CA LEU A 165 13.61 12.39 -8.61
C LEU A 165 13.19 13.37 -7.53
N ALA A 166 12.63 14.51 -7.96
CA ALA A 166 11.86 15.38 -7.10
C ALA A 166 10.69 14.61 -6.48
N LEU A 167 10.14 15.14 -5.39
CA LEU A 167 8.78 14.81 -4.94
C LEU A 167 7.88 14.82 -6.17
N SER A 168 7.33 13.67 -6.53
CA SER A 168 6.70 13.54 -7.84
C SER A 168 5.52 12.61 -7.80
N ASN A 169 4.54 12.99 -8.59
CA ASN A 169 3.42 12.19 -8.98
C ASN A 169 3.76 11.57 -10.31
N VAL A 170 3.75 10.25 -10.34
CA VAL A 170 4.08 9.51 -11.53
C VAL A 170 2.84 8.81 -12.03
N VAL A 171 2.49 9.08 -13.28
CA VAL A 171 1.54 8.27 -14.03
C VAL A 171 2.29 7.03 -14.49
N GLY A 172 2.11 5.92 -13.77
CA GLY A 172 2.68 4.63 -14.13
C GLY A 172 1.82 3.89 -15.15
N ALA A 173 2.30 2.72 -15.56
CA ALA A 173 1.56 1.83 -16.44
C ALA A 173 0.51 1.00 -15.68
N ASN A 174 -0.36 0.33 -16.45
CA ASN A 174 -1.36 -0.62 -15.97
C ASN A 174 -2.31 -0.09 -14.87
N GLY A 175 -2.69 1.18 -14.97
CA GLY A 175 -3.66 1.80 -14.06
C GLY A 175 -3.09 2.16 -12.69
N VAL A 176 -1.76 2.16 -12.51
CA VAL A 176 -1.11 2.52 -11.24
C VAL A 176 -0.52 3.92 -11.36
N ASN A 177 -1.07 4.86 -10.60
CA ASN A 177 -0.39 6.13 -10.32
C ASN A 177 0.27 6.02 -8.95
N PHE A 178 1.48 6.58 -8.81
CA PHE A 178 2.15 6.56 -7.51
C PHE A 178 2.85 7.88 -7.21
N GLY A 179 2.87 8.21 -5.93
CA GLY A 179 3.66 9.28 -5.33
C GLY A 179 4.78 8.70 -4.47
N TRP A 180 5.90 9.39 -4.44
CA TRP A 180 7.12 8.90 -3.81
C TRP A 180 7.89 10.00 -3.08
N ASP A 181 8.17 9.73 -1.82
CA ASP A 181 9.09 10.47 -0.97
C ASP A 181 9.80 9.48 -0.03
N ASN A 182 11.08 9.21 -0.28
CA ASN A 182 11.86 8.25 0.52
C ASN A 182 12.55 8.93 1.71
N SER A 183 12.38 10.24 1.90
CA SER A 183 13.13 11.02 2.88
C SER A 183 12.66 10.82 4.33
N ASN A 184 12.04 9.69 4.64
CA ASN A 184 11.56 9.40 5.98
C ASN A 184 12.74 9.33 6.97
N SER A 185 12.61 10.05 8.07
CA SER A 185 13.58 10.14 9.18
C SER A 185 12.90 10.11 10.55
N LEU A 186 11.58 9.88 10.54
CA LEU A 186 10.72 9.72 11.71
C LEU A 186 10.09 8.33 11.62
N GLY A 187 9.41 7.87 12.67
CA GLY A 187 8.80 6.54 12.64
C GLY A 187 9.37 5.60 13.69
N VAL A 188 9.41 4.33 13.34
CA VAL A 188 10.10 3.30 14.10
C VAL A 188 11.61 3.53 14.03
N ASP A 189 12.33 3.04 15.02
CA ASP A 189 13.79 3.10 15.03
C ASP A 189 14.37 1.77 15.52
N SER A 190 15.68 1.73 15.76
CA SER A 190 16.38 0.54 16.26
C SER A 190 15.95 0.03 17.63
N ALA A 191 15.29 0.88 18.42
CA ALA A 191 14.93 0.61 19.80
C ALA A 191 13.41 0.50 20.01
N SER A 192 12.61 1.17 19.19
CA SER A 192 11.18 1.36 19.45
C SER A 192 10.32 1.47 18.19
N SER A 193 9.10 0.95 18.28
CA SER A 193 8.03 1.19 17.30
C SER A 193 7.09 2.33 17.68
N ALA A 194 7.27 2.95 18.86
CA ALA A 194 6.33 3.94 19.40
C ALA A 194 6.16 5.17 18.50
N GLY A 195 7.18 5.50 17.70
CA GLY A 195 7.17 6.61 16.76
C GLY A 195 6.49 6.32 15.43
N ALA A 196 5.98 5.12 15.16
CA ALA A 196 5.44 4.72 13.86
C ALA A 196 4.49 5.75 13.22
N LEU A 197 3.58 6.35 14.00
CA LEU A 197 2.61 7.34 13.50
C LEU A 197 3.17 8.76 13.31
N THR A 198 4.44 8.99 13.67
CA THR A 198 5.13 10.29 13.46
C THR A 198 5.74 10.42 12.08
N ALA A 199 5.98 9.31 11.37
CA ALA A 199 6.45 9.30 9.99
C ALA A 199 5.42 9.95 9.06
N THR A 200 5.85 10.85 8.19
CA THR A 200 4.95 11.59 7.27
C THR A 200 5.26 11.38 5.79
N THR A 201 6.39 10.76 5.47
CA THR A 201 6.84 10.53 4.09
C THR A 201 6.83 9.04 3.76
N GLY A 202 6.70 8.72 2.47
CA GLY A 202 6.73 7.36 1.96
C GLY A 202 6.10 7.27 0.58
N TRP A 203 5.08 6.42 0.46
CA TRP A 203 4.49 6.02 -0.82
C TRP A 203 2.99 6.18 -0.82
N ASN A 204 2.44 6.68 -1.90
CA ASN A 204 1.01 6.54 -2.17
C ASN A 204 0.81 5.87 -3.53
N PHE A 205 -0.22 5.06 -3.60
CA PHE A 205 -0.64 4.34 -4.78
C PHE A 205 -2.12 4.63 -5.00
N SER A 206 -2.46 5.08 -6.20
CA SER A 206 -3.82 5.19 -6.68
C SER A 206 -3.97 4.21 -7.83
N ILE A 207 -4.62 3.08 -7.55
CA ILE A 207 -4.67 1.90 -8.42
C ILE A 207 -6.08 1.79 -9.00
N ASP A 208 -6.21 1.94 -10.31
CA ASP A 208 -7.48 1.79 -11.01
C ASP A 208 -7.99 0.34 -10.94
N LEU A 209 -9.19 0.15 -10.40
CA LEU A 209 -9.68 -1.20 -10.10
C LEU A 209 -10.00 -1.99 -11.37
N ALA A 210 -10.57 -1.34 -12.37
CA ALA A 210 -10.89 -1.96 -13.65
C ALA A 210 -9.62 -2.40 -14.38
N THR A 211 -8.62 -1.52 -14.46
CA THR A 211 -7.40 -1.77 -15.23
C THR A 211 -6.47 -2.73 -14.50
N TYR A 212 -6.19 -2.48 -13.22
CA TYR A 212 -5.18 -3.23 -12.49
C TYR A 212 -5.71 -4.57 -11.97
N PHE A 213 -6.94 -4.64 -11.45
CA PHE A 213 -7.52 -5.87 -10.91
C PHE A 213 -8.41 -6.61 -11.92
N GLY A 214 -8.90 -5.93 -12.95
CA GLY A 214 -9.91 -6.49 -13.86
C GLY A 214 -11.33 -6.42 -13.29
N ASN A 215 -11.55 -5.68 -12.20
CA ASN A 215 -12.83 -5.60 -11.51
C ASN A 215 -13.07 -4.21 -10.92
N ALA A 216 -13.95 -3.43 -11.54
CA ALA A 216 -14.29 -2.07 -11.11
C ALA A 216 -15.09 -1.98 -9.79
N ALA A 217 -15.62 -3.11 -9.29
CA ALA A 217 -16.60 -3.16 -8.21
C ALA A 217 -16.08 -3.92 -6.97
N LEU A 218 -14.77 -3.91 -6.74
CA LEU A 218 -14.19 -4.53 -5.55
C LEU A 218 -14.74 -3.89 -4.26
N SER A 219 -15.31 -4.74 -3.39
CA SER A 219 -15.84 -4.34 -2.07
C SER A 219 -14.81 -4.46 -0.95
N SER A 220 -13.65 -5.06 -1.22
CA SER A 220 -12.52 -5.16 -0.30
C SER A 220 -11.28 -5.61 -1.07
N VAL A 221 -10.11 -5.18 -0.60
CA VAL A 221 -8.81 -5.73 -1.02
C VAL A 221 -7.98 -5.95 0.24
N LYS A 222 -7.49 -7.17 0.45
CA LYS A 222 -6.49 -7.43 1.49
C LYS A 222 -5.11 -7.14 0.93
N VAL A 223 -4.26 -6.57 1.77
CA VAL A 223 -2.92 -6.13 1.41
C VAL A 223 -1.92 -6.63 2.44
N MET A 224 -0.86 -7.27 1.97
CA MET A 224 0.32 -7.59 2.76
C MET A 224 1.49 -6.83 2.18
N ALA A 225 2.21 -6.07 3.02
CA ALA A 225 3.42 -5.37 2.58
C ALA A 225 4.59 -5.64 3.51
N PHE A 226 5.75 -5.96 2.95
CA PHE A 226 6.97 -6.24 3.73
C PHE A 226 8.25 -5.96 2.97
N ILE A 227 9.36 -5.87 3.71
CA ILE A 227 10.68 -5.57 3.16
C ILE A 227 11.59 -6.80 3.18
N THR A 228 12.25 -7.06 2.05
CA THR A 228 13.35 -8.02 1.92
C THR A 228 14.66 -7.35 1.53
N ASP A 229 15.75 -8.11 1.67
CA ASP A 229 17.00 -7.80 1.01
C ASP A 229 16.85 -7.79 -0.52
N GLY A 230 17.87 -7.33 -1.23
CA GLY A 230 17.79 -7.15 -2.68
C GLY A 230 17.59 -8.44 -3.47
N GLY A 231 18.05 -9.58 -2.94
CA GLY A 231 17.82 -10.89 -3.53
C GLY A 231 16.49 -11.54 -3.11
N ALA A 232 15.70 -10.94 -2.22
CA ALA A 232 14.53 -11.56 -1.59
C ALA A 232 14.82 -12.93 -0.93
N GLY A 233 16.06 -13.14 -0.48
CA GLY A 233 16.49 -14.31 0.29
C GLY A 233 16.43 -14.10 1.80
N PHE A 234 16.22 -12.86 2.24
CA PHE A 234 16.12 -12.48 3.64
C PHE A 234 14.99 -11.45 3.82
N ALA A 235 14.04 -11.73 4.70
CA ALA A 235 13.01 -10.79 5.12
C ALA A 235 13.33 -10.16 6.46
N SER A 236 13.11 -8.84 6.49
CA SER A 236 13.08 -8.06 7.73
C SER A 236 11.88 -8.44 8.60
N ASN A 237 11.80 -7.84 9.79
CA ASN A 237 10.58 -7.83 10.59
C ASN A 237 9.61 -6.70 10.19
N GLN A 238 9.90 -5.95 9.12
CA GLN A 238 9.12 -4.80 8.69
C GLN A 238 7.96 -5.27 7.81
N PHE A 239 6.82 -5.51 8.45
CA PHE A 239 5.54 -5.88 7.84
C PHE A 239 4.46 -4.84 8.17
N LEU A 240 3.55 -4.57 7.24
CA LEU A 240 2.29 -3.87 7.47
C LEU A 240 1.14 -4.89 7.45
N GLY A 241 0.27 -4.84 8.46
CA GLY A 241 -0.34 -6.01 9.13
C GLY A 241 0.43 -6.32 10.44
N SER A 242 1.74 -6.09 10.37
CA SER A 242 2.75 -6.27 11.42
C SER A 242 2.90 -7.71 11.93
N LEU A 243 4.13 -8.05 12.26
CA LEU A 243 4.43 -9.27 13.02
C LEU A 243 4.10 -9.04 14.50
N PRO A 244 3.95 -10.11 15.30
CA PRO A 244 3.77 -9.93 16.73
C PRO A 244 4.89 -9.09 17.35
N VAL A 245 4.56 -8.32 18.38
CA VAL A 245 5.52 -7.42 19.04
C VAL A 245 6.70 -8.22 19.61
N GLY A 246 7.91 -7.73 19.38
CA GLY A 246 9.16 -8.37 19.81
C GLY A 246 9.75 -9.32 18.76
N TYR A 247 9.15 -9.43 17.57
CA TYR A 247 9.70 -10.25 16.50
C TYR A 247 11.00 -9.64 15.95
N GLY A 248 12.02 -10.49 15.83
CA GLY A 248 13.21 -10.21 15.05
C GLY A 248 12.98 -10.42 13.56
N ASN A 249 14.00 -10.15 12.75
CA ASN A 249 13.95 -10.42 11.31
C ASN A 249 13.60 -11.89 11.03
N LEU A 250 12.74 -12.13 10.05
CA LEU A 250 12.29 -13.48 9.73
C LEU A 250 13.40 -14.31 9.06
N GLY A 251 14.38 -13.64 8.45
CA GLY A 251 15.43 -14.31 7.72
C GLY A 251 14.90 -14.94 6.44
N ASN A 252 15.31 -16.17 6.15
CA ASN A 252 14.88 -16.83 4.92
C ASN A 252 13.36 -17.08 4.90
N LEU A 253 12.69 -16.64 3.84
CA LEU A 253 11.25 -16.87 3.62
C LEU A 253 10.93 -18.16 2.88
N ALA A 254 11.93 -18.84 2.30
CA ALA A 254 11.71 -20.12 1.65
C ALA A 254 11.15 -21.13 2.66
N ASN A 255 9.96 -21.67 2.35
CA ASN A 255 9.19 -22.57 3.24
C ASN A 255 8.75 -21.97 4.58
N ARG A 256 8.80 -20.64 4.76
CA ARG A 256 8.22 -19.97 5.93
C ARG A 256 6.69 -20.07 5.87
N ASP A 257 6.06 -20.26 7.02
CA ASP A 257 4.60 -20.32 7.16
C ASP A 257 4.11 -19.21 8.09
N LEU A 258 3.57 -18.13 7.53
CA LEU A 258 3.04 -16.99 8.29
C LEU A 258 1.75 -17.35 9.03
N SER A 259 1.01 -18.38 8.60
CA SER A 259 -0.18 -18.83 9.33
C SER A 259 0.11 -19.42 10.72
N GLN A 260 1.40 -19.59 11.07
CA GLN A 260 1.86 -19.97 12.41
C GLN A 260 2.20 -18.77 13.30
N ASP A 261 2.32 -17.58 12.72
CA ASP A 261 2.55 -16.35 13.45
C ASP A 261 1.21 -15.83 14.01
N ALA A 262 1.24 -15.15 15.14
CA ALA A 262 0.02 -14.69 15.79
C ALA A 262 -0.55 -13.44 15.11
N GLY A 263 -1.87 -13.43 14.88
CA GLY A 263 -2.53 -12.33 14.15
C GLY A 263 -2.28 -12.39 12.65
N ASP A 264 -2.93 -11.51 11.91
CA ASP A 264 -2.79 -11.43 10.46
C ASP A 264 -1.65 -10.48 10.09
N GLN A 265 -0.71 -10.91 9.24
CA GLN A 265 0.34 -10.07 8.65
C GLN A 265 -0.15 -9.34 7.38
N TYR A 266 -1.46 -9.18 7.24
CA TYR A 266 -2.12 -8.37 6.22
C TYR A 266 -3.19 -7.48 6.87
N PHE A 267 -3.63 -6.47 6.13
CA PHE A 267 -4.75 -5.61 6.50
C PHE A 267 -5.79 -5.56 5.38
N THR A 268 -7.02 -5.16 5.69
CA THR A 268 -8.11 -5.07 4.69
C THR A 268 -8.45 -3.62 4.41
N ILE A 269 -8.42 -3.25 3.13
CA ILE A 269 -8.96 -1.98 2.64
C ILE A 269 -10.37 -2.22 2.10
N VAL A 270 -11.29 -1.34 2.50
CA VAL A 270 -12.71 -1.39 2.11
C VAL A 270 -13.14 -0.06 1.48
N PRO A 271 -14.31 0.00 0.83
CA PRO A 271 -14.91 1.26 0.40
C PRO A 271 -14.97 2.26 1.54
N ALA A 272 -14.65 3.52 1.24
CA ALA A 272 -14.78 4.60 2.22
C ALA A 272 -16.20 4.57 2.81
N PRO A 273 -16.39 4.79 4.14
CA PRO A 273 -17.71 4.86 4.74
C PRO A 273 -18.56 5.88 3.97
N GLY A 274 -19.48 5.40 3.14
CA GLY A 274 -20.08 6.24 2.11
C GLY A 274 -20.84 7.40 2.73
N ALA A 275 -20.59 8.63 2.25
CA ALA A 275 -21.37 9.82 2.55
C ALA A 275 -22.88 9.66 2.25
N LEU A 276 -23.26 8.62 1.50
CA LEU A 276 -24.65 8.19 1.28
C LEU A 276 -25.36 7.76 2.58
N SER A 277 -24.63 7.23 3.58
CA SER A 277 -25.20 6.92 4.89
C SER A 277 -25.56 8.20 5.66
N LEU A 278 -24.73 9.24 5.57
CA LEU A 278 -24.97 10.57 6.16
C LEU A 278 -26.09 11.34 5.44
N LEU A 279 -26.20 11.24 4.12
CA LEU A 279 -27.33 11.80 3.35
C LEU A 279 -28.65 11.08 3.66
N GLY A 280 -28.62 9.76 3.87
CA GLY A 280 -29.77 8.98 4.33
C GLY A 280 -30.26 9.43 5.71
N LEU A 281 -29.34 9.59 6.68
CA LEU A 281 -29.64 10.07 8.03
C LEU A 281 -30.12 11.54 8.04
N ALA A 282 -29.50 12.41 7.26
CA ALA A 282 -29.91 13.82 7.12
C ALA A 282 -31.28 13.95 6.42
N GLY A 283 -31.54 13.12 5.41
CA GLY A 283 -32.85 13.05 4.73
C GLY A 283 -33.96 12.54 5.65
N LEU A 284 -33.68 11.52 6.48
CA LEU A 284 -34.60 11.02 7.50
C LEU A 284 -34.87 12.08 8.59
N ALA A 285 -33.84 12.79 9.05
CA ALA A 285 -34.00 13.88 10.02
C ALA A 285 -34.78 15.09 9.47
N ALA A 286 -34.56 15.45 8.20
CA ALA A 286 -35.29 16.53 7.52
C ALA A 286 -36.76 16.16 7.24
N SER A 287 -37.04 14.88 6.93
CA SER A 287 -38.42 14.40 6.71
C SER A 287 -39.25 14.35 7.99
N ARG A 288 -38.62 14.09 9.16
CA ARG A 288 -39.29 14.12 10.47
C ARG A 288 -39.64 15.53 10.95
N ARG A 289 -38.84 16.55 10.60
CA ARG A 289 -39.12 17.95 10.98
C ARG A 289 -40.25 18.61 10.16
N ARG A 290 -40.66 18.03 9.03
CA ARG A 290 -41.78 18.55 8.21
C ARG A 290 -43.15 17.99 8.61
N ARG A 291 -43.24 17.15 9.63
CA ARG A 291 -44.49 16.53 10.12
C ARG A 291 -44.85 16.89 11.57
N ALA A 292 -44.29 17.98 12.10
CA ALA A 292 -44.69 18.59 13.36
C ALA A 292 -45.27 19.98 13.09
#